data_AF-B0BXD0-F1
#
_entry.id   AF-B0BXD0-F1
#
_cell.length_a   1.000
_cell.length_b   1.000
_cell.length_c   1.000
_cell.angle_alpha   90.00
_cell.angle_beta   90.00
_cell.angle_gamma   90.00
#
_symmetry.space_group_name_H-M   'P 1'
#
loop_
_entity.id
_entity.type
_entity.pdbx_description
1 polymer ?
#
loop_
_entity_poly.entity_id
_entity_poly.type
_entity_poly.pdbx_seq_one_letter_code
_entity_poly.pdbx_strand_id
1 'polypeptide(L)'
;MQNEANKEKFEGNTACSTAAYTLVREDASIGLTYTADISKVGNQISGEPAQRIKIREHRRIPKFDLPDLKVSKVYKLPLGASYAKGLLLLLIFCFGLSGCNTSKRLPYSHKYSYKELSKDDPHNLTYKGHYKVGKNYKIQGKTYKPHNPKSFTETGYASWYGGLKDGFHGKKTANGDRFNRNLLTAAHKTLPLPCLVKVTNKANNKAVILMVNDRGPFKKNRIIDVSQKAAEILAFKNQGITKVKIEYLPNETEKFLKNINLKKPQSKTLAQNSKKSSSNNVTNNNKCSVNCHIKLINLKYKLAVTP
;
A
#
# COMPACT_ATOMS: atom_id res chain seq x y z
N MET A 1 -39.60 17.21 12.69
CA MET A 1 -39.07 18.52 13.11
C MET A 1 -37.82 18.24 13.91
N GLN A 2 -36.67 18.20 13.23
CA GLN A 2 -35.62 19.25 13.23
C GLN A 2 -34.98 19.39 14.62
N ASN A 3 -33.73 18.92 14.77
CA ASN A 3 -32.47 19.70 14.74
C ASN A 3 -32.14 20.20 16.17
N GLU A 4 -30.93 20.24 16.69
CA GLU A 4 -29.56 20.19 16.18
C GLU A 4 -28.65 19.94 17.40
N ALA A 5 -27.56 19.19 17.25
CA ALA A 5 -26.51 19.08 18.26
C ALA A 5 -25.14 19.37 17.64
N ASN A 6 -24.54 20.46 18.13
CA ASN A 6 -23.12 20.71 18.37
C ASN A 6 -22.10 20.35 17.28
N LYS A 7 -21.60 21.42 16.63
CA LYS A 7 -20.29 21.48 15.99
C LYS A 7 -19.19 21.59 17.04
N GLU A 8 -18.22 20.68 16.99
CA GLU A 8 -16.86 20.93 17.47
C GLU A 8 -15.87 20.94 16.32
N LYS A 9 -15.00 21.95 16.35
CA LYS A 9 -13.84 22.19 15.49
C LYS A 9 -12.83 21.04 15.60
N PHE A 10 -12.19 20.72 14.49
CA PHE A 10 -10.80 20.26 14.54
C PHE A 10 -9.98 20.94 13.44
N GLU A 11 -9.03 21.76 13.89
CA GLU A 11 -7.88 22.25 13.13
C GLU A 11 -6.91 21.09 12.89
N GLY A 12 -6.28 21.06 11.72
CA GLY A 12 -5.32 20.02 11.40
C GLY A 12 -4.74 20.14 10.00
N ASN A 13 -3.73 21.00 9.87
CA ASN A 13 -2.84 21.11 8.72
C ASN A 13 -2.40 19.74 8.18
N THR A 14 -2.50 19.54 6.87
CA THR A 14 -1.50 18.80 6.11
C THR A 14 -1.55 19.21 4.64
N ALA A 15 -0.47 19.86 4.21
CA ALA A 15 -0.17 20.14 2.82
C ALA A 15 -0.15 18.83 2.01
N CYS A 16 -0.94 18.77 0.94
CA CYS A 16 -0.81 17.76 -0.10
C CYS A 16 -1.24 18.34 -1.46
N SER A 17 -0.25 18.48 -2.34
CA SER A 17 -0.35 18.41 -3.80
C SER A 17 -1.52 19.14 -4.50
N THR A 18 -1.24 20.30 -5.09
CA THR A 18 -2.05 20.92 -6.14
C THR A 18 -2.18 19.98 -7.34
N ALA A 19 -3.26 19.19 -7.38
CA ALA A 19 -3.73 18.59 -8.62
C ALA A 19 -4.45 19.67 -9.43
N ALA A 20 -3.87 20.09 -10.55
CA ALA A 20 -4.56 20.93 -11.52
C ALA A 20 -5.67 20.08 -12.17
N TYR A 21 -6.92 20.40 -11.87
CA TYR A 21 -8.06 19.81 -12.56
C TYR A 21 -8.38 20.70 -13.76
N THR A 22 -8.51 20.12 -14.96
CA THR A 22 -9.02 20.82 -16.14
C THR A 22 -10.46 20.37 -16.35
N LEU A 23 -11.41 21.30 -16.28
CA LEU A 23 -12.78 21.05 -16.70
C LEU A 23 -12.89 21.29 -18.20
N VAL A 24 -13.32 20.27 -18.93
CA VAL A 24 -13.62 20.36 -20.37
C VAL A 24 -15.12 20.14 -20.53
N ARG A 25 -15.80 21.09 -21.19
CA ARG A 25 -17.20 20.95 -21.57
C ARG A 25 -17.33 21.15 -23.07
N GLU A 26 -17.95 20.18 -23.73
CA GLU A 26 -18.37 20.28 -25.12
C GLU A 26 -19.86 20.65 -25.16
N ASP A 27 -20.19 21.69 -25.92
CA ASP A 27 -21.57 22.02 -26.25
C ASP A 27 -21.79 21.79 -27.75
N ALA A 28 -22.42 20.65 -28.05
CA ALA A 28 -22.66 20.19 -29.42
C ALA A 28 -23.64 21.09 -30.20
N SER A 29 -24.35 22.00 -29.55
CA SER A 29 -25.29 22.92 -30.20
C SER A 29 -24.63 24.16 -30.82
N ILE A 30 -23.41 24.51 -30.38
CA ILE A 30 -22.69 25.73 -30.80
C ILE A 30 -21.25 25.46 -31.25
N GLY A 31 -20.77 24.22 -31.19
CA GLY A 31 -19.46 23.83 -31.71
C GLY A 31 -18.27 24.46 -30.98
N LEU A 32 -18.43 24.78 -29.68
CA LEU A 32 -17.39 25.41 -28.86
C LEU A 32 -16.95 24.50 -27.71
N THR A 33 -15.63 24.44 -27.50
CA THR A 33 -15.00 23.76 -26.37
C THR A 33 -14.47 24.82 -25.41
N TYR A 34 -14.86 24.71 -24.14
CA TYR A 34 -14.36 25.60 -23.09
C TYR A 34 -13.42 24.84 -22.17
N THR A 35 -12.25 25.44 -21.89
CA THR A 35 -11.30 24.97 -20.89
C THR A 35 -11.11 26.05 -19.84
N ALA A 36 -11.21 25.67 -18.57
CA ALA A 36 -10.95 26.57 -17.44
C ALA A 36 -9.80 25.99 -16.60
N ASP A 37 -8.77 26.82 -16.38
CA ASP A 37 -7.66 26.52 -15.47
C ASP A 37 -8.07 26.96 -14.05
N ILE A 38 -8.29 25.99 -13.17
CA ILE A 38 -8.68 26.22 -11.78
C ILE A 38 -7.49 26.14 -10.81
N SER A 39 -6.25 26.13 -11.31
CA SER A 39 -5.04 26.15 -10.48
C SER A 39 -4.91 27.40 -9.58
N LYS A 40 -5.64 28.47 -9.89
CA LYS A 40 -5.66 29.73 -9.10
C LYS A 40 -6.82 29.84 -8.10
N VAL A 41 -7.74 28.88 -8.06
CA VAL A 41 -8.83 28.86 -7.06
C VAL A 41 -8.29 28.17 -5.81
N GLY A 42 -7.49 28.90 -5.03
CA GLY A 42 -6.94 28.39 -3.77
C GLY A 42 -8.03 27.99 -2.78
N ASN A 43 -7.94 26.78 -2.22
CA ASN A 43 -8.61 26.26 -1.01
C ASN A 43 -10.11 26.57 -0.74
N GLN A 44 -10.90 27.03 -1.70
CA GLN A 44 -12.33 27.34 -1.50
C GLN A 44 -13.31 26.21 -1.89
N ILE A 45 -12.83 24.98 -2.09
CA ILE A 45 -13.71 23.84 -2.33
C ILE A 45 -13.73 22.96 -1.07
N SER A 46 -14.61 23.30 -0.12
CA SER A 46 -15.05 22.39 0.93
C SER A 46 -16.38 21.73 0.51
N GLY A 47 -16.33 20.47 0.07
CA GLY A 47 -17.51 19.70 -0.34
C GLY A 47 -17.13 18.30 -0.82
N GLU A 48 -17.97 17.31 -0.55
CA GLU A 48 -17.77 15.86 -0.80
C GLU A 48 -17.13 15.49 -2.15
N PRO A 49 -16.37 14.39 -2.23
CA PRO A 49 -15.80 13.92 -3.48
C PRO A 49 -16.89 13.35 -4.39
N ALA A 50 -17.08 14.00 -5.55
CA ALA A 50 -17.72 13.48 -6.75
C ALA A 50 -19.11 12.84 -6.58
N GLN A 51 -20.16 13.68 -6.47
CA GLN A 51 -21.48 13.24 -6.89
C GLN A 51 -21.56 13.19 -8.42
N ARG A 52 -21.82 12.01 -8.97
CA ARG A 52 -22.25 11.82 -10.37
C ARG A 52 -23.59 12.53 -10.57
N ILE A 53 -23.58 13.71 -11.18
CA ILE A 53 -24.82 14.38 -11.58
C ILE A 53 -25.29 13.76 -12.90
N LYS A 54 -26.43 13.04 -12.85
CA LYS A 54 -27.18 12.59 -14.02
C LYS A 54 -28.21 13.68 -14.34
N ILE A 55 -27.91 14.59 -15.26
CA ILE A 55 -28.88 15.60 -15.71
C ILE A 55 -29.69 14.98 -16.85
N ARG A 56 -30.98 14.73 -16.58
CA ARG A 56 -31.98 14.45 -17.62
C ARG A 56 -32.23 15.73 -18.43
N GLU A 57 -32.44 15.56 -19.72
CA GLU A 57 -32.70 16.64 -20.68
C GLU A 57 -33.76 17.63 -20.19
N HIS A 58 -33.48 18.90 -20.55
CA HIS A 58 -34.35 20.07 -20.57
C HIS A 58 -34.38 21.05 -19.37
N ARG A 59 -33.86 22.24 -19.74
CA ARG A 59 -34.17 23.61 -19.32
C ARG A 59 -33.52 24.18 -18.04
N ARG A 60 -32.76 25.25 -18.30
CA ARG A 60 -32.12 26.27 -17.43
C ARG A 60 -30.81 25.85 -16.76
N ILE A 61 -29.73 26.47 -17.24
CA ILE A 61 -28.42 26.51 -16.61
C ILE A 61 -28.54 27.34 -15.32
N PRO A 62 -28.17 26.82 -14.13
CA PRO A 62 -28.02 27.67 -12.96
C PRO A 62 -26.79 28.57 -13.15
N LYS A 63 -26.97 29.88 -13.01
CA LYS A 63 -25.85 30.84 -12.92
C LYS A 63 -25.04 30.50 -11.66
N PHE A 64 -23.79 30.12 -11.85
CA PHE A 64 -22.80 30.16 -10.77
C PHE A 64 -22.22 31.58 -10.75
N ASP A 65 -22.71 32.40 -9.82
CA ASP A 65 -22.04 33.65 -9.46
C ASP A 65 -20.87 33.31 -8.53
N LEU A 66 -19.69 33.10 -9.12
CA LEU A 66 -18.41 33.08 -8.42
C LEU A 66 -17.75 34.45 -8.64
N PRO A 67 -17.74 35.35 -7.63
CA PRO A 67 -16.96 36.57 -7.73
C PRO A 67 -15.46 36.18 -7.75
N ASP A 68 -14.71 36.79 -8.66
CA ASP A 68 -13.24 36.72 -8.80
C ASP A 68 -12.60 35.65 -9.71
N LEU A 69 -13.34 35.03 -10.63
CA LEU A 69 -12.69 34.31 -11.74
C LEU A 69 -12.26 35.29 -12.87
N LYS A 70 -11.01 35.75 -12.85
CA LYS A 70 -10.42 36.45 -14.02
C LYS A 70 -10.14 35.45 -15.14
N VAL A 71 -10.99 35.44 -16.15
CA VAL A 71 -10.79 34.69 -17.40
C VAL A 71 -9.54 35.25 -18.12
N SER A 72 -8.42 34.56 -18.04
CA SER A 72 -7.22 34.93 -18.79
C SER A 72 -7.23 34.24 -20.15
N LYS A 73 -7.66 34.99 -21.18
CA LYS A 73 -7.69 34.66 -22.62
C LYS A 73 -8.77 33.67 -23.10
N VAL A 74 -9.57 34.16 -24.04
CA VAL A 74 -10.48 33.40 -24.90
C VAL A 74 -9.82 33.25 -26.26
N TYR A 75 -9.65 32.02 -26.75
CA TYR A 75 -9.13 31.76 -28.10
C TYR A 75 -10.29 31.43 -29.03
N LYS A 76 -10.46 32.23 -30.09
CA LYS A 76 -11.43 31.99 -31.15
C LYS A 76 -10.70 31.32 -32.32
N LEU A 77 -10.94 30.03 -32.56
CA LEU A 77 -10.43 29.36 -33.75
C LEU A 77 -11.36 29.69 -34.93
N PRO A 78 -10.85 30.27 -36.04
CA PRO A 78 -11.67 30.48 -37.22
C PRO A 78 -11.92 29.16 -37.94
N LEU A 79 -13.18 28.74 -38.01
CA LEU A 79 -13.65 27.67 -38.88
C LEU A 79 -13.83 28.24 -40.30
N GLY A 80 -12.97 27.82 -41.24
CA GLY A 80 -13.19 28.09 -42.66
C GLY A 80 -11.95 28.01 -43.54
N ALA A 81 -11.43 26.80 -43.80
CA ALA A 81 -10.61 26.53 -44.99
C ALA A 81 -10.55 25.04 -45.31
N SER A 82 -11.39 24.64 -46.27
CA SER A 82 -11.20 23.57 -47.29
C SER A 82 -10.51 22.25 -46.87
N TYR A 83 -11.33 21.20 -46.74
CA TYR A 83 -11.02 19.81 -46.37
C TYR A 83 -10.10 19.02 -47.33
N ALA A 84 -9.36 19.66 -48.23
CA ALA A 84 -8.49 18.97 -49.20
C ALA A 84 -7.01 18.92 -48.84
N LYS A 85 -6.56 19.57 -47.76
CA LYS A 85 -5.14 19.57 -47.33
C LYS A 85 -4.89 18.86 -45.99
N GLY A 86 -5.95 18.41 -45.31
CA GLY A 86 -5.87 17.73 -44.00
C GLY A 86 -5.44 16.26 -44.06
N LEU A 87 -5.59 15.59 -45.21
CA LEU A 87 -5.25 14.17 -45.34
C LEU A 87 -3.74 13.93 -45.51
N LEU A 88 -2.99 14.91 -46.00
CA LEU A 88 -1.53 14.80 -46.17
C LEU A 88 -0.75 15.06 -44.87
N LEU A 89 -1.31 15.88 -43.96
CA LEU A 89 -0.73 16.14 -42.64
C LEU A 89 -1.04 15.04 -41.61
N LEU A 90 -2.10 14.26 -41.81
CA LEU A 90 -2.41 13.10 -40.95
C LEU A 90 -1.46 11.92 -41.18
N LEU A 91 -0.94 11.76 -42.41
CA LEU A 91 0.03 10.71 -42.73
C LEU A 91 1.45 11.03 -42.24
N ILE A 92 1.82 12.31 -42.11
CA ILE A 92 3.12 12.72 -41.56
C ILE A 92 3.12 12.60 -40.02
N PHE A 93 1.96 12.69 -39.36
CA PHE A 93 1.86 12.51 -37.91
C PHE A 93 1.92 11.02 -37.48
N CYS A 94 1.63 10.08 -38.38
CA CYS A 94 1.74 8.64 -38.10
C CYS A 94 3.17 8.07 -38.22
N PHE A 95 4.12 8.78 -38.83
CA PHE A 95 5.53 8.35 -38.90
C PHE A 95 6.45 8.99 -37.84
N GLY A 96 5.93 9.91 -37.01
CA GLY A 96 6.69 10.58 -35.94
C GLY A 96 6.61 9.92 -34.55
N LEU A 97 5.84 8.84 -34.37
CA LEU A 97 5.68 8.15 -33.09
C LEU A 97 6.45 6.83 -32.99
N SER A 98 7.55 6.69 -33.73
CA SER A 98 8.66 5.80 -33.33
C SER A 98 9.52 6.48 -32.25
N GLY A 99 8.87 7.11 -31.28
CA GLY A 99 9.53 7.57 -30.06
C GLY A 99 9.70 6.35 -29.17
N CYS A 100 10.96 5.94 -28.97
CA CYS A 100 11.35 4.93 -28.01
C CYS A 100 10.46 4.97 -26.77
N ASN A 101 9.83 3.84 -26.44
CA ASN A 101 9.35 3.56 -25.10
C ASN A 101 10.57 3.38 -24.19
N THR A 102 11.34 4.46 -23.99
CA THR A 102 12.26 4.56 -22.88
C THR A 102 11.37 4.73 -21.67
N SER A 103 10.91 3.59 -21.16
CA SER A 103 10.51 3.45 -19.77
C SER A 103 11.67 4.08 -18.98
N LYS A 104 11.48 5.32 -18.52
CA LYS A 104 12.46 6.01 -17.70
C LYS A 104 12.58 5.16 -16.44
N ARG A 105 13.52 4.22 -16.47
CA ARG A 105 14.00 3.54 -15.27
C ARG A 105 14.51 4.67 -14.40
N LEU A 106 13.74 5.03 -13.39
CA LEU A 106 14.23 5.91 -12.33
C LEU A 106 15.58 5.34 -11.88
N PRO A 107 16.65 6.13 -11.86
CA PRO A 107 17.92 5.67 -11.34
C PRO A 107 17.70 5.39 -9.85
N TYR A 108 17.60 4.11 -9.50
CA TYR A 108 17.46 3.65 -8.13
C TYR A 108 18.81 3.82 -7.44
N SER A 109 19.08 5.02 -6.95
CA SER A 109 20.25 5.31 -6.10
C SER A 109 19.94 6.18 -4.89
N HIS A 110 18.67 6.25 -4.44
CA HIS A 110 18.40 6.78 -3.11
C HIS A 110 18.85 5.76 -2.06
N LYS A 111 19.99 6.05 -1.42
CA LYS A 111 20.49 5.29 -0.28
C LYS A 111 19.66 5.68 0.95
N TYR A 112 18.58 4.94 1.20
CA TYR A 112 17.69 5.20 2.33
C TYR A 112 18.43 5.11 3.67
N SER A 113 18.17 6.07 4.56
CA SER A 113 18.70 6.05 5.93
C SER A 113 17.86 5.13 6.82
N TYR A 114 18.47 4.49 7.83
CA TYR A 114 17.71 3.74 8.84
C TYR A 114 16.70 4.61 9.58
N LYS A 115 16.98 5.90 9.76
CA LYS A 115 16.02 6.86 10.35
C LYS A 115 14.78 7.00 9.48
N GLU A 116 14.97 7.08 8.16
CA GLU A 116 13.87 7.21 7.20
C GLU A 116 13.04 5.92 7.17
N LEU A 117 13.68 4.77 7.06
CA LEU A 117 12.99 3.48 7.04
C LEU A 117 12.27 3.16 8.37
N SER A 118 12.78 3.67 9.49
CA SER A 118 12.18 3.48 10.82
C SER A 118 11.11 4.53 11.17
N LYS A 119 10.76 5.46 10.27
CA LYS A 119 9.84 6.57 10.57
C LYS A 119 8.47 6.13 11.10
N ASP A 120 7.99 4.95 10.68
CA ASP A 120 6.68 4.41 11.05
C ASP A 120 6.69 3.75 12.45
N ASP A 121 7.88 3.44 12.99
CA ASP A 121 8.09 2.78 14.29
C ASP A 121 9.47 3.09 14.91
N PRO A 122 9.82 4.38 15.13
CA PRO A 122 11.18 4.79 15.47
C PRO A 122 11.69 4.23 16.80
N HIS A 123 10.79 3.86 17.72
CA HIS A 123 11.11 3.30 19.02
C HIS A 123 11.04 1.77 19.08
N ASN A 124 10.66 1.10 17.98
CA ASN A 124 10.53 -0.35 17.92
C ASN A 124 11.86 -1.01 17.53
N LEU A 125 12.90 -0.75 18.33
CA LEU A 125 14.26 -1.26 18.09
C LEU A 125 14.42 -2.73 18.47
N THR A 126 13.56 -3.22 19.36
CA THR A 126 13.60 -4.60 19.86
C THR A 126 12.27 -5.27 19.67
N TYR A 127 12.29 -6.43 19.02
CA TYR A 127 11.11 -7.25 18.85
C TYR A 127 10.67 -7.85 20.20
N LYS A 128 9.40 -7.63 20.58
CA LYS A 128 8.87 -8.06 21.89
C LYS A 128 8.26 -9.45 21.88
N GLY A 129 8.01 -10.02 20.70
CA GLY A 129 7.48 -11.38 20.56
C GLY A 129 8.56 -12.45 20.70
N HIS A 130 8.12 -13.71 20.77
CA HIS A 130 9.01 -14.88 20.79
C HIS A 130 8.87 -15.71 19.52
N TYR A 131 9.92 -16.48 19.19
CA TYR A 131 9.82 -17.46 18.12
C TYR A 131 9.00 -18.68 18.58
N LYS A 132 8.06 -19.14 17.75
CA LYS A 132 7.37 -20.42 17.92
C LYS A 132 6.85 -20.99 16.61
N VAL A 133 6.91 -22.31 16.47
CA VAL A 133 6.03 -23.04 15.55
C VAL A 133 4.64 -23.13 16.20
N GLY A 134 4.61 -23.57 17.46
CA GLY A 134 3.39 -23.67 18.27
C GLY A 134 2.80 -25.08 18.26
N LYS A 135 2.00 -25.38 19.28
CA LYS A 135 1.22 -26.62 19.37
C LYS A 135 0.02 -26.57 18.43
N ASN A 136 -0.56 -27.74 18.15
CA ASN A 136 -1.86 -27.82 17.50
C ASN A 136 -2.90 -27.03 18.30
N TYR A 137 -3.83 -26.37 17.60
CA TYR A 137 -4.88 -25.59 18.22
C TYR A 137 -6.18 -25.71 17.43
N LYS A 138 -7.32 -25.46 18.09
CA LYS A 138 -8.65 -25.62 17.50
C LYS A 138 -9.38 -24.28 17.51
N ILE A 139 -9.99 -23.91 16.39
CA ILE A 139 -10.88 -22.76 16.28
C ILE A 139 -12.15 -23.22 15.58
N GLN A 140 -13.32 -23.00 16.21
CA GLN A 140 -14.63 -23.36 15.66
C GLN A 140 -14.68 -24.82 15.13
N GLY A 141 -14.23 -25.78 15.94
CA GLY A 141 -14.23 -27.19 15.56
C GLY A 141 -13.10 -27.63 14.61
N LYS A 142 -12.42 -26.70 13.92
CA LYS A 142 -11.33 -27.00 12.99
C LYS A 142 -9.97 -26.98 13.68
N THR A 143 -9.22 -28.08 13.55
CA THR A 143 -7.85 -28.21 14.04
C THR A 143 -6.85 -27.63 13.05
N TYR A 144 -5.93 -26.80 13.54
CA TYR A 144 -4.78 -26.27 12.82
C TYR A 144 -3.50 -26.84 13.40
N LYS A 145 -2.59 -27.27 12.52
CA LYS A 145 -1.31 -27.87 12.89
C LYS A 145 -0.17 -26.97 12.40
N PRO A 146 0.34 -26.06 13.24
CA PRO A 146 1.52 -25.29 12.88
C PRO A 146 2.72 -26.17 12.57
N HIS A 147 3.50 -25.79 11.57
CA HIS A 147 4.70 -26.51 11.15
C HIS A 147 5.75 -25.52 10.64
N ASN A 148 7.02 -25.94 10.58
CA ASN A 148 8.11 -25.17 9.98
C ASN A 148 8.55 -25.87 8.68
N PRO A 149 7.93 -25.54 7.53
CA PRO A 149 8.23 -26.22 6.27
C PRO A 149 9.58 -25.77 5.70
N LYS A 150 10.28 -26.62 4.95
CA LYS A 150 11.50 -26.23 4.21
C LYS A 150 11.19 -25.25 3.06
N SER A 151 10.04 -25.43 2.42
CA SER A 151 9.49 -24.55 1.39
C SER A 151 7.97 -24.53 1.54
N PHE A 152 7.34 -23.42 1.20
CA PHE A 152 5.89 -23.30 1.26
C PHE A 152 5.40 -22.30 0.25
N THR A 153 4.36 -22.67 -0.48
CA THR A 153 3.64 -21.80 -1.40
C THR A 153 2.17 -22.14 -1.33
N GLU A 154 1.32 -21.14 -1.23
CA GLU A 154 -0.13 -21.31 -1.22
C GLU A 154 -0.77 -20.18 -2.05
N THR A 155 -1.86 -20.49 -2.73
CA THR A 155 -2.69 -19.49 -3.43
C THR A 155 -4.09 -19.53 -2.87
N GLY A 156 -4.64 -18.37 -2.53
CA GLY A 156 -5.94 -18.24 -1.88
C GLY A 156 -6.31 -16.79 -1.67
N TYR A 157 -7.32 -16.52 -0.85
CA TYR A 157 -7.73 -15.13 -0.60
C TYR A 157 -6.96 -14.53 0.58
N ALA A 158 -6.47 -13.31 0.37
CA ALA A 158 -6.04 -12.43 1.45
C ALA A 158 -7.18 -11.52 1.87
N SER A 159 -7.23 -11.17 3.15
CA SER A 159 -7.87 -9.93 3.58
C SER A 159 -6.91 -9.09 4.40
N TRP A 160 -7.40 -8.04 5.05
CA TRP A 160 -6.59 -7.21 5.92
C TRP A 160 -7.29 -6.89 7.23
N TYR A 161 -6.50 -6.56 8.25
CA TYR A 161 -6.98 -6.24 9.60
C TYR A 161 -6.24 -5.02 10.17
N GLY A 162 -6.76 -4.49 11.26
CA GLY A 162 -6.27 -3.27 11.91
C GLY A 162 -6.98 -2.00 11.45
N GLY A 163 -8.19 -2.09 10.91
CA GLY A 163 -9.01 -0.91 10.62
C GLY A 163 -9.36 -0.15 11.91
N LEU A 164 -9.69 1.14 11.81
CA LEU A 164 -10.02 1.96 13.01
C LEU A 164 -11.12 1.35 13.90
N LYS A 165 -12.02 0.55 13.31
CA LYS A 165 -13.19 0.00 13.98
C LYS A 165 -12.98 -1.38 14.63
N ASP A 166 -11.89 -2.09 14.31
CA ASP A 166 -11.67 -3.45 14.84
C ASP A 166 -10.85 -3.48 16.13
N GLY A 167 -10.19 -2.37 16.47
CA GLY A 167 -9.45 -2.20 17.72
C GLY A 167 -8.30 -3.20 17.89
N PHE A 168 -7.72 -3.74 16.81
CA PHE A 168 -6.55 -4.62 16.94
C PHE A 168 -5.25 -3.88 17.23
N HIS A 169 -5.14 -2.63 16.80
CA HIS A 169 -3.93 -1.82 16.98
C HIS A 169 -3.49 -1.79 18.47
N GLY A 170 -2.22 -2.07 18.72
CA GLY A 170 -1.63 -2.13 20.06
C GLY A 170 -1.87 -3.43 20.82
N LYS A 171 -2.80 -4.31 20.39
CA LYS A 171 -3.04 -5.61 21.05
C LYS A 171 -1.90 -6.59 20.80
N LYS A 172 -1.78 -7.59 21.69
CA LYS A 172 -0.79 -8.66 21.55
C LYS A 172 -1.18 -9.58 20.40
N THR A 173 -0.22 -9.85 19.53
CA THR A 173 -0.27 -10.91 18.52
C THR A 173 -0.09 -12.28 19.17
N ALA A 174 -0.36 -13.35 18.42
CA ALA A 174 -0.24 -14.71 18.91
C ALA A 174 1.13 -15.03 19.51
N ASN A 175 2.24 -14.45 19.02
CA ASN A 175 3.57 -14.67 19.58
C ASN A 175 4.05 -13.58 20.54
N GLY A 176 3.17 -12.70 20.99
CA GLY A 176 3.41 -11.77 22.10
C GLY A 176 3.93 -10.39 21.71
N ASP A 177 4.24 -10.15 20.43
CA ASP A 177 4.55 -8.81 19.93
C ASP A 177 3.28 -7.93 19.88
N ARG A 178 3.40 -6.60 19.81
CA ARG A 178 2.25 -5.70 19.67
C ARG A 178 1.93 -5.43 18.21
N PHE A 179 0.69 -5.68 17.80
CA PHE A 179 0.26 -5.41 16.45
C PHE A 179 0.23 -3.90 16.15
N ASN A 180 0.84 -3.52 15.03
CA ASN A 180 0.74 -2.16 14.50
C ASN A 180 0.30 -2.23 13.01
N ARG A 181 -0.87 -1.66 12.73
CA ARG A 181 -1.50 -1.66 11.40
C ARG A 181 -0.68 -0.93 10.33
N ASN A 182 0.21 -0.04 10.75
CA ASN A 182 1.04 0.78 9.87
C ASN A 182 2.33 0.05 9.44
N LEU A 183 2.61 -1.14 9.99
CA LEU A 183 3.84 -1.90 9.71
C LEU A 183 3.59 -3.05 8.74
N LEU A 184 4.66 -3.62 8.19
CA LEU A 184 4.61 -4.71 7.20
C LEU A 184 4.44 -6.08 7.86
N THR A 185 3.25 -6.33 8.42
CA THR A 185 2.92 -7.54 9.18
C THR A 185 1.72 -8.31 8.60
N ALA A 186 1.59 -9.59 8.99
CA ALA A 186 0.51 -10.47 8.60
C ALA A 186 0.21 -11.56 9.65
N ALA A 187 -0.96 -12.17 9.52
CA ALA A 187 -1.41 -13.33 10.27
C ALA A 187 -1.54 -14.55 9.34
N HIS A 188 -0.99 -15.69 9.77
CA HIS A 188 -1.11 -16.97 9.06
C HIS A 188 -1.45 -18.12 10.03
N LYS A 189 -2.16 -19.12 9.54
CA LYS A 189 -2.68 -20.23 10.35
C LYS A 189 -1.56 -21.11 10.91
N THR A 190 -0.62 -21.53 10.07
CA THR A 190 0.28 -22.66 10.41
C THR A 190 1.76 -22.37 10.25
N LEU A 191 2.15 -21.21 9.71
CA LEU A 191 3.57 -20.88 9.51
C LEU A 191 4.22 -20.55 10.86
N PRO A 192 5.56 -20.74 11.00
CA PRO A 192 6.27 -20.33 12.21
C PRO A 192 6.13 -18.83 12.44
N LEU A 193 6.17 -18.39 13.70
CA LEU A 193 6.13 -16.98 14.09
C LEU A 193 7.42 -16.59 14.81
N PRO A 194 7.99 -15.40 14.58
CA PRO A 194 7.79 -14.64 13.37
C PRO A 194 8.45 -15.35 12.17
N CYS A 195 7.93 -15.15 10.97
CA CYS A 195 8.58 -15.57 9.73
C CYS A 195 8.33 -14.57 8.60
N LEU A 196 9.11 -14.65 7.52
CA LEU A 196 8.93 -13.79 6.35
C LEU A 196 8.24 -14.52 5.21
N VAL A 197 7.23 -13.88 4.61
CA VAL A 197 6.54 -14.36 3.42
C VAL A 197 6.50 -13.28 2.35
N LYS A 198 6.70 -13.64 1.09
CA LYS A 198 6.36 -12.79 -0.04
C LYS A 198 4.89 -13.01 -0.38
N VAL A 199 4.11 -11.93 -0.38
CA VAL A 199 2.71 -11.93 -0.80
C VAL A 199 2.63 -11.24 -2.14
N THR A 200 2.05 -11.90 -3.15
CA THR A 200 1.81 -11.34 -4.49
C THR A 200 0.31 -11.26 -4.73
N ASN A 201 -0.22 -10.06 -4.95
CA ASN A 201 -1.60 -9.88 -5.38
C ASN A 201 -1.73 -10.31 -6.85
N LYS A 202 -2.56 -11.33 -7.10
CA LYS A 202 -2.70 -11.94 -8.43
C LYS A 202 -3.49 -11.06 -9.40
N ALA A 203 -4.24 -10.07 -8.91
CA ALA A 203 -5.02 -9.16 -9.76
C ALA A 203 -4.16 -8.05 -10.40
N ASN A 204 -3.05 -7.66 -9.78
CA ASN A 204 -2.22 -6.54 -10.25
C ASN A 204 -0.70 -6.80 -10.22
N ASN A 205 -0.30 -8.04 -9.87
CA ASN A 205 1.08 -8.49 -9.73
C ASN A 205 1.95 -7.70 -8.74
N LYS A 206 1.37 -6.80 -7.94
CA LYS A 206 2.10 -6.13 -6.86
C LYS A 206 2.47 -7.16 -5.80
N ALA A 207 3.68 -7.04 -5.27
CA ALA A 207 4.17 -7.94 -4.23
C ALA A 207 4.89 -7.19 -3.12
N VAL A 208 4.84 -7.74 -1.92
CA VAL A 208 5.51 -7.23 -0.72
C VAL A 208 5.91 -8.39 0.19
N ILE A 209 7.06 -8.27 0.83
CA ILE A 209 7.52 -9.19 1.88
C ILE A 209 7.02 -8.68 3.23
N LEU A 210 6.34 -9.55 3.96
CA LEU A 210 5.72 -9.24 5.26
C LEU A 210 6.26 -10.17 6.34
N MET A 211 6.29 -9.67 7.58
CA MET A 211 6.48 -10.49 8.75
C MET A 211 5.15 -11.11 9.20
N VAL A 212 5.07 -12.43 9.17
CA VAL A 212 3.99 -13.17 9.82
C VAL A 212 4.30 -13.26 11.31
N ASN A 213 3.60 -12.53 12.16
CA ASN A 213 3.74 -12.58 13.63
C ASN A 213 2.45 -12.98 14.36
N ASP A 214 1.37 -13.24 13.64
CA ASP A 214 0.07 -13.56 14.25
C ASP A 214 -0.61 -14.81 13.65
N ARG A 215 -1.67 -15.28 14.31
CA ARG A 215 -2.51 -16.43 13.91
C ARG A 215 -3.84 -15.97 13.34
N GLY A 216 -4.31 -16.69 12.32
CA GLY A 216 -5.50 -16.36 11.54
C GLY A 216 -5.17 -16.35 10.04
N PRO A 217 -6.11 -15.96 9.16
CA PRO A 217 -7.54 -15.74 9.39
C PRO A 217 -8.29 -17.02 9.77
N PHE A 218 -9.42 -16.88 10.45
CA PHE A 218 -10.33 -18.00 10.73
C PHE A 218 -11.63 -17.98 9.93
N LYS A 219 -11.92 -16.90 9.17
CA LYS A 219 -13.01 -16.94 8.18
C LYS A 219 -12.68 -17.90 7.04
N LYS A 220 -13.72 -18.54 6.49
CA LYS A 220 -13.61 -19.50 5.38
C LYS A 220 -12.90 -18.87 4.17
N ASN A 221 -12.17 -19.68 3.43
CA ASN A 221 -11.49 -19.36 2.16
C ASN A 221 -10.38 -18.29 2.20
N ARG A 222 -10.05 -17.73 3.38
CA ARG A 222 -8.90 -16.83 3.52
C ARG A 222 -7.67 -17.58 4.02
N ILE A 223 -6.51 -17.29 3.44
CA ILE A 223 -5.23 -17.94 3.78
C ILE A 223 -4.32 -17.02 4.60
N ILE A 224 -4.45 -15.70 4.42
CA ILE A 224 -3.63 -14.70 5.10
C ILE A 224 -4.44 -13.43 5.38
N ASP A 225 -4.20 -12.80 6.53
CA ASP A 225 -4.71 -11.47 6.85
C ASP A 225 -3.49 -10.55 6.99
N VAL A 226 -3.39 -9.53 6.15
CA VAL A 226 -2.24 -8.59 6.15
C VAL A 226 -2.60 -7.31 6.93
N SER A 227 -1.61 -6.55 7.35
CA SER A 227 -1.86 -5.23 7.96
C SER A 227 -2.50 -4.25 6.97
N GLN A 228 -3.10 -3.18 7.49
CA GLN A 228 -3.64 -2.10 6.66
C GLN A 228 -2.59 -1.54 5.69
N LYS A 229 -1.36 -1.25 6.16
CA LYS A 229 -0.27 -0.75 5.30
C LYS A 229 0.10 -1.73 4.20
N ALA A 230 0.15 -3.03 4.50
CA ALA A 230 0.42 -4.06 3.49
C ALA A 230 -0.69 -4.12 2.42
N ALA A 231 -1.96 -3.96 2.81
CA ALA A 231 -3.09 -3.91 1.88
C ALA A 231 -3.07 -2.68 0.95
N GLU A 232 -2.57 -1.55 1.44
CA GLU A 232 -2.34 -0.34 0.63
C GLU A 232 -1.27 -0.59 -0.43
N ILE A 233 -0.13 -1.17 -0.04
CA ILE A 233 0.97 -1.50 -0.95
C ILE A 233 0.54 -2.52 -2.01
N LEU A 234 -0.17 -3.57 -1.60
CA LEU A 234 -0.73 -4.59 -2.49
C LEU A 234 -1.93 -4.08 -3.31
N ALA A 235 -2.37 -2.84 -3.04
CA ALA A 235 -3.49 -2.15 -3.69
C ALA A 235 -4.79 -2.97 -3.70
N PHE A 236 -5.18 -3.50 -2.53
CA PHE A 236 -6.49 -4.13 -2.33
C PHE A 236 -7.25 -3.65 -1.08
N LYS A 237 -6.74 -2.63 -0.36
CA LYS A 237 -7.38 -2.11 0.87
C LYS A 237 -8.86 -1.80 0.67
N ASN A 238 -9.21 -1.09 -0.41
CA ASN A 238 -10.60 -0.66 -0.68
C ASN A 238 -11.50 -1.84 -1.11
N GLN A 239 -10.93 -2.84 -1.78
CA GLN A 239 -11.61 -4.08 -2.17
C GLN A 239 -11.85 -5.00 -0.97
N GLY A 240 -11.07 -4.84 0.11
CA GLY A 240 -11.14 -5.65 1.33
C GLY A 240 -10.51 -7.03 1.21
N ILE A 241 -10.71 -7.70 0.07
CA ILE A 241 -10.25 -9.06 -0.20
C ILE A 241 -9.65 -9.11 -1.61
N THR A 242 -8.59 -9.90 -1.80
CA THR A 242 -8.04 -10.22 -3.13
C THR A 242 -7.44 -11.62 -3.17
N LYS A 243 -7.29 -12.21 -4.36
CA LYS A 243 -6.56 -13.46 -4.55
C LYS A 243 -5.06 -13.17 -4.52
N VAL A 244 -4.33 -13.92 -3.70
CA VAL A 244 -2.88 -13.78 -3.54
C VAL A 244 -2.17 -15.12 -3.70
N LYS A 245 -0.88 -15.06 -4.07
CA LYS A 245 0.09 -16.13 -3.86
C LYS A 245 0.98 -15.74 -2.67
N ILE A 246 1.15 -16.64 -1.72
CA ILE A 246 2.11 -16.48 -0.61
C ILE A 246 3.26 -17.45 -0.77
N GLU A 247 4.48 -17.00 -0.50
CA GLU A 247 5.72 -17.76 -0.61
C GLU A 247 6.54 -17.59 0.66
N TYR A 248 6.83 -18.69 1.37
CA TYR A 248 7.67 -18.66 2.57
C TYR A 248 9.14 -18.44 2.20
N LEU A 249 9.81 -17.52 2.88
CA LEU A 249 11.22 -17.18 2.67
C LEU A 249 12.08 -17.66 3.85
N PRO A 250 12.46 -18.95 3.92
CA PRO A 250 13.20 -19.50 5.06
C PRO A 250 14.56 -18.82 5.26
N ASN A 251 15.32 -18.60 4.18
CA ASN A 251 16.65 -17.98 4.25
C ASN A 251 16.59 -16.52 4.73
N GLU A 252 15.63 -15.74 4.23
CA GLU A 252 15.44 -14.36 4.69
C GLU A 252 14.86 -14.32 6.11
N THR A 253 14.06 -15.32 6.50
CA THR A 253 13.60 -15.48 7.89
C THR A 253 14.77 -15.69 8.84
N GLU A 254 15.71 -16.59 8.55
CA GLU A 254 16.88 -16.79 9.42
C GLU A 254 17.74 -15.52 9.55
N LYS A 255 17.95 -14.80 8.45
CA LYS A 255 18.70 -13.53 8.46
C LYS A 255 17.97 -12.46 9.27
N PHE A 256 16.65 -12.34 9.07
CA PHE A 256 15.81 -11.41 9.81
C PHE A 256 15.87 -11.68 11.31
N LEU A 257 15.68 -12.94 11.73
CA LEU A 257 15.75 -13.34 13.14
C LEU A 257 17.09 -12.99 13.80
N LYS A 258 18.20 -13.21 13.08
CA LYS A 258 19.54 -12.79 13.54
C LYS A 258 19.65 -11.28 13.70
N ASN A 259 19.15 -10.50 12.73
CA ASN A 259 19.20 -9.04 12.77
C ASN A 259 18.39 -8.44 13.92
N ILE A 260 17.27 -9.07 14.30
CA ILE A 260 16.45 -8.64 15.45
C ILE A 260 16.84 -9.32 16.77
N ASN A 261 17.99 -10.02 16.81
CA ASN A 261 18.48 -10.77 17.97
C ASN A 261 17.47 -11.78 18.58
N LEU A 262 16.60 -12.37 17.76
CA LEU A 262 15.58 -13.32 18.21
C LEU A 262 16.06 -14.78 18.06
N LYS A 263 16.26 -15.47 19.19
CA LYS A 263 16.68 -16.88 19.22
C LYS A 263 15.50 -17.83 18.99
N LYS A 264 15.72 -18.88 18.20
CA LYS A 264 14.80 -20.02 18.14
C LYS A 264 15.01 -20.92 19.36
N PRO A 265 13.96 -21.46 19.98
CA PRO A 265 14.12 -22.51 20.99
C PRO A 265 14.90 -23.66 20.36
N GLN A 266 16.05 -23.99 20.93
CA GLN A 266 16.79 -25.17 20.51
C GLN A 266 15.91 -26.41 20.74
N SER A 267 15.80 -27.26 19.73
CA SER A 267 15.19 -28.58 19.89
C SER A 267 15.95 -29.31 21.00
N LYS A 268 15.26 -29.89 21.98
CA LYS A 268 15.86 -30.71 23.05
C LYS A 268 16.35 -32.08 22.52
N THR A 269 17.00 -32.10 21.37
CA THR A 269 17.59 -33.32 20.80
C THR A 269 18.91 -32.93 20.15
N LEU A 270 19.98 -33.60 20.61
CA LEU A 270 21.40 -33.43 20.30
C LEU A 270 22.09 -32.29 21.08
N ALA A 271 22.20 -32.50 22.39
CA ALA A 271 23.42 -32.13 23.08
C ALA A 271 24.54 -33.01 22.51
N GLN A 272 25.39 -32.45 21.65
CA GLN A 272 26.79 -32.86 21.47
C GLN A 272 27.51 -31.86 20.54
N ASN A 273 28.50 -31.19 21.12
CA ASN A 273 29.67 -30.60 20.48
C ASN A 273 29.46 -29.72 19.23
N SER A 274 29.22 -28.43 19.46
CA SER A 274 29.65 -27.40 18.51
C SER A 274 30.67 -26.49 19.19
N LYS A 275 31.93 -26.65 18.77
CA LYS A 275 33.04 -25.73 19.01
C LYS A 275 32.56 -24.28 18.85
N LYS A 276 33.03 -23.43 19.76
CA LYS A 276 32.89 -21.97 19.78
C LYS A 276 33.20 -21.40 18.39
N SER A 277 32.17 -21.23 17.57
CA SER A 277 32.30 -20.59 16.26
C SER A 277 32.32 -19.09 16.47
N SER A 278 33.44 -18.52 16.02
CA SER A 278 33.87 -17.15 16.14
C SER A 278 32.77 -16.12 15.93
N SER A 279 32.75 -15.15 16.84
CA SER A 279 32.03 -13.88 16.74
C SER A 279 32.29 -13.23 15.38
N ASN A 280 31.30 -13.25 14.49
CA ASN A 280 31.34 -12.48 13.25
C ASN A 280 30.09 -11.59 13.17
N ASN A 281 30.28 -10.35 13.63
CA ASN A 281 29.52 -9.13 13.33
C ASN A 281 27.99 -9.26 13.27
N VAL A 282 27.38 -9.45 14.44
CA VAL A 282 26.04 -8.92 14.69
C VAL A 282 26.17 -7.40 14.62
N THR A 283 25.76 -6.80 13.50
CA THR A 283 25.54 -5.35 13.49
C THR A 283 24.36 -5.10 14.42
N ASN A 284 24.66 -4.81 15.69
CA ASN A 284 23.72 -4.20 16.63
C ASN A 284 23.40 -2.80 16.08
N ASN A 285 22.57 -2.77 15.04
CA ASN A 285 22.03 -1.54 14.52
C ASN A 285 20.88 -1.16 15.43
N ASN A 286 21.21 -0.63 16.62
CA ASN A 286 20.29 0.07 17.53
C ASN A 286 19.63 1.31 16.87
N LYS A 287 19.72 1.44 15.55
CA LYS A 287 19.24 2.52 14.69
C LYS A 287 18.15 2.09 13.72
N CYS A 288 17.96 0.78 13.50
CA CYS A 288 16.95 0.25 12.58
C CYS A 288 15.87 -0.46 13.38
N SER A 289 14.62 -0.01 13.24
CA SER A 289 13.48 -0.68 13.84
C SER A 289 13.25 -2.08 13.23
N VAL A 290 12.41 -2.89 13.87
CA VAL A 290 11.97 -4.18 13.32
C VAL A 290 11.37 -4.02 11.92
N ASN A 291 10.53 -3.00 11.69
CA ASN A 291 9.94 -2.75 10.39
C ASN A 291 10.96 -2.23 9.36
N CYS A 292 11.97 -1.47 9.80
CA CYS A 292 13.09 -1.05 8.96
C CYS A 292 13.83 -2.26 8.35
N HIS A 293 14.08 -3.33 9.13
CA HIS A 293 14.66 -4.56 8.59
C HIS A 293 13.79 -5.22 7.51
N ILE A 294 12.46 -5.20 7.67
CA ILE A 294 11.53 -5.73 6.67
C ILE A 294 11.55 -4.87 5.40
N LYS A 295 11.59 -3.54 5.54
CA LYS A 295 11.71 -2.61 4.39
C LYS A 295 13.02 -2.81 3.62
N LEU A 296 14.14 -2.98 4.31
CA LEU A 296 15.44 -3.28 3.67
C LEU A 296 15.39 -4.55 2.83
N ILE A 297 14.71 -5.60 3.32
CA ILE A 297 14.51 -6.83 2.56
C ILE A 297 13.63 -6.55 1.33
N ASN A 298 12.53 -5.82 1.46
CA ASN A 298 11.71 -5.47 0.29
C ASN A 298 12.50 -4.70 -0.79
N LEU A 299 13.33 -3.74 -0.38
CA LEU A 299 14.21 -2.97 -1.27
C LEU A 299 15.21 -3.85 -1.99
N LYS A 300 15.83 -4.83 -1.30
CA LYS A 300 16.71 -5.85 -1.92
C LYS A 300 15.99 -6.62 -3.03
N TYR A 301 14.71 -6.92 -2.85
CA TYR A 301 13.87 -7.63 -3.84
C TYR A 301 13.22 -6.70 -4.87
N LYS A 302 13.54 -5.40 -4.89
CA LYS A 302 12.95 -4.39 -5.79
C LYS A 302 11.42 -4.34 -5.69
N LEU A 303 10.88 -4.56 -4.50
CA LEU A 303 9.43 -4.51 -4.24
C LEU A 303 9.04 -3.10 -3.81
N ALA A 304 7.84 -2.67 -4.23
CA ALA A 304 7.35 -1.32 -3.98
C ALA A 304 7.02 -1.12 -2.50
N VAL A 305 7.99 -0.66 -1.72
CA VAL A 305 7.80 -0.17 -0.35
C VAL A 305 8.10 1.32 -0.34
N THR A 306 7.16 2.11 0.19
CA THR A 306 7.44 3.52 0.49
C THR A 306 8.44 3.56 1.67
N PRO A 307 9.55 4.30 1.55
CA PRO A 307 10.42 4.60 2.69
C PRO A 307 9.58 5.18 3.82
#